data_AF-A0A1F2ZX58-F1
#
_entry.id   AF-A0A1F2ZX58-F1
#
_cell.length_a   1.000
_cell.length_b   1.000
_cell.length_c   1.000
_cell.angle_alpha   90.00
_cell.angle_beta   90.00
_cell.angle_gamma   90.00
#
_symmetry.space_group_name_H-M   'P 1'
#
loop_
_entity.id
_entity.type
_entity.pdbx_description
1 polymer ?
#
loop_
_entity_poly.entity_id
_entity_poly.type
_entity_poly.pdbx_seq_one_letter_code
_entity_poly.pdbx_strand_id
1 'polypeptide(L)'
;MCALCGVLGGAGHWTDAAARPGVFSRNTDPVQRRRERYDRVTAASRVLRHYGLTLSDWQSSSYVLSTATGKTELVDNLGHLWAAAEKLLGRPCDPLDPALIRRLEADGD
;
A
#
# COMPACT_ATOMS: atom_id res chain seq x y z
N MET A 1 -11.67 -10.00 1.25
CA MET A 1 -12.38 -9.59 0.01
C MET A 1 -13.69 -10.36 -0.05
N CYS A 2 -14.85 -9.72 -0.25
CA CYS A 2 -16.13 -10.43 -0.38
C CYS A 2 -16.32 -10.96 -1.81
N ALA A 3 -17.17 -11.99 -1.99
CA ALA A 3 -17.39 -12.65 -3.27
C ALA A 3 -17.81 -11.69 -4.41
N LEU A 4 -18.61 -10.67 -4.07
CA LEU A 4 -19.06 -9.66 -5.04
C LEU A 4 -17.91 -8.84 -5.62
N CYS A 5 -16.93 -8.46 -4.80
CA CYS A 5 -15.77 -7.69 -5.25
C CYS A 5 -14.87 -8.49 -6.20
N GLY A 6 -14.76 -9.81 -6.03
CA GLY A 6 -13.99 -10.68 -6.93
C GLY A 6 -14.65 -10.88 -8.29
N VAL A 7 -16.00 -10.92 -8.33
CA VAL A 7 -16.76 -11.08 -9.59
C VAL A 7 -16.84 -9.77 -10.39
N LEU A 8 -17.05 -8.62 -9.73
CA LEU A 8 -17.21 -7.33 -10.40
C LEU A 8 -15.89 -6.59 -10.65
N GLY A 9 -14.89 -6.74 -9.77
CA GLY A 9 -13.63 -6.00 -9.81
C GLY A 9 -12.55 -6.54 -10.74
N GLY A 10 -12.76 -7.71 -11.36
CA GLY A 10 -11.67 -8.47 -11.99
C GLY A 10 -10.66 -8.98 -10.96
N ALA A 11 -9.59 -9.63 -11.40
CA ALA A 11 -8.59 -10.26 -10.53
C ALA A 11 -7.74 -9.30 -9.66
N GLY A 12 -8.13 -8.02 -9.54
CA GLY A 12 -7.41 -6.99 -8.78
C GLY A 12 -7.92 -6.84 -7.35
N HIS A 13 -7.02 -6.50 -6.42
CA HIS A 13 -7.39 -6.11 -5.06
C HIS A 13 -8.23 -4.81 -5.08
N TRP A 14 -9.09 -4.58 -4.09
CA TRP A 14 -9.96 -3.38 -4.06
C TRP A 14 -9.17 -2.07 -4.05
N THR A 15 -7.90 -2.12 -3.62
CA THR A 15 -7.00 -0.98 -3.72
C THR A 15 -6.54 -0.70 -5.14
N ASP A 16 -6.63 -1.64 -6.10
CA ASP A 16 -6.10 -1.52 -7.47
C ASP A 16 -7.11 -0.99 -8.51
N ALA A 17 -8.28 -0.54 -8.07
CA ALA A 17 -9.33 -0.04 -8.95
C ALA A 17 -9.09 1.44 -9.35
N ALA A 18 -8.90 1.71 -10.65
CA ALA A 18 -8.77 3.04 -11.23
C ALA A 18 -9.81 3.29 -12.34
N ALA A 19 -10.04 4.59 -12.57
CA ALA A 19 -11.03 5.29 -13.40
C ALA A 19 -12.43 5.39 -12.78
N ARG A 20 -12.90 6.61 -12.42
CA ARG A 20 -14.31 6.98 -12.14
C ARG A 20 -14.49 8.50 -12.35
N PRO A 21 -15.52 8.93 -13.09
CA PRO A 21 -16.58 9.67 -12.39
C PRO A 21 -17.95 8.98 -12.55
N GLY A 22 -18.66 8.79 -11.44
CA GLY A 22 -19.98 8.12 -11.40
C GLY A 22 -19.97 6.68 -10.85
N VAL A 23 -18.79 6.19 -10.43
CA VAL A 23 -18.60 4.86 -9.82
C VAL A 23 -18.61 3.72 -10.86
N PHE A 24 -18.71 2.47 -10.42
CA PHE A 24 -17.88 1.31 -10.79
C PHE A 24 -17.36 1.30 -12.25
N SER A 25 -16.05 1.53 -12.45
CA SER A 25 -15.40 1.32 -13.75
C SER A 25 -14.47 0.11 -13.74
N ARG A 26 -14.46 -0.58 -14.88
CA ARG A 26 -13.45 -1.56 -15.22
C ARG A 26 -12.21 -0.76 -15.66
N ASN A 27 -11.15 -0.91 -14.89
CA ASN A 27 -9.91 -0.17 -15.07
C ASN A 27 -9.15 -0.60 -16.34
N THR A 28 -9.42 0.07 -17.46
CA THR A 28 -8.82 -0.25 -18.77
C THR A 28 -7.54 0.54 -19.07
N ASP A 29 -7.29 1.66 -18.38
CA ASP A 29 -6.12 2.52 -18.61
C ASP A 29 -4.88 2.02 -17.82
N PRO A 30 -3.86 1.46 -18.50
CA PRO A 30 -2.66 0.97 -17.83
C PRO A 30 -1.79 2.09 -17.22
N VAL A 31 -1.84 3.30 -17.78
CA VAL A 31 -1.04 4.44 -17.32
C VAL A 31 -1.63 4.99 -16.02
N GLN A 32 -2.95 5.19 -15.97
CA GLN A 32 -3.62 5.63 -14.74
C GLN A 32 -3.44 4.61 -13.61
N ARG A 33 -3.49 3.32 -13.93
CA ARG A 33 -3.14 2.25 -12.96
C ARG A 33 -1.78 2.42 -12.34
N ARG A 34 -0.76 2.62 -13.16
CA ARG A 34 0.62 2.78 -12.69
C ARG A 34 0.77 4.04 -11.85
N ARG A 35 0.12 5.15 -12.24
CA ARG A 35 0.11 6.40 -11.47
C ARG A 35 -0.53 6.22 -10.11
N GLU A 36 -1.76 5.70 -10.03
CA GLU A 36 -2.42 5.49 -8.74
C GLU A 36 -1.63 4.52 -7.86
N ARG A 37 -1.02 3.48 -8.45
CA ARG A 37 -0.17 2.54 -7.71
C ARG A 37 1.06 3.23 -7.14
N TYR A 38 1.71 4.09 -7.93
CA TYR A 38 2.82 4.93 -7.46
C TYR A 38 2.39 5.88 -6.34
N ASP A 39 1.22 6.51 -6.45
CA ASP A 39 0.68 7.41 -5.43
C ASP A 39 0.42 6.65 -4.12
N ARG A 40 -0.13 5.43 -4.21
CA ARG A 40 -0.32 4.53 -3.06
C ARG A 40 1.01 4.13 -2.42
N VAL A 41 2.01 3.78 -3.22
CA VAL A 41 3.37 3.45 -2.72
C VAL A 41 3.98 4.66 -2.02
N THR A 42 3.83 5.85 -2.58
CA THR A 42 4.34 7.09 -2.01
C THR A 42 3.66 7.40 -0.68
N ALA A 43 2.33 7.34 -0.62
CA ALA A 43 1.55 7.55 0.59
C ALA A 43 1.91 6.52 1.68
N ALA A 44 1.94 5.24 1.35
CA ALA A 44 2.31 4.18 2.29
C ALA A 44 3.76 4.34 2.78
N SER A 45 4.69 4.71 1.90
CA SER A 45 6.09 4.91 2.27
C SER A 45 6.30 6.06 3.25
N ARG A 46 5.47 7.13 3.21
CA ARG A 46 5.52 8.20 4.20
C ARG A 46 5.26 7.67 5.61
N VAL A 47 4.26 6.81 5.75
CA VAL A 47 3.90 6.18 7.03
C VAL A 47 4.98 5.17 7.45
N LEU A 48 5.37 4.27 6.55
CA LEU A 48 6.35 3.21 6.82
C LEU A 48 7.73 3.73 7.24
N ARG A 49 8.12 4.92 6.76
CA ARG A 49 9.35 5.60 7.19
C ARG A 49 9.40 5.86 8.69
N HIS A 50 8.26 6.04 9.36
CA HIS A 50 8.20 6.15 10.81
C HIS A 50 8.76 4.90 11.51
N TYR A 51 8.56 3.73 10.90
CA TYR A 51 9.01 2.44 11.42
C TYR A 51 10.37 1.99 10.85
N GLY A 52 11.03 2.82 10.03
CA GLY A 52 12.28 2.47 9.35
C GLY A 52 12.10 1.51 8.17
N LEU A 53 10.90 1.49 7.58
CA LEU A 53 10.53 0.66 6.44
C LEU A 53 10.32 1.50 5.17
N THR A 54 10.52 0.87 4.02
CA THR A 54 10.26 1.46 2.70
C THR A 54 9.48 0.49 1.83
N LEU A 55 8.54 1.01 1.04
CA LEU A 55 7.75 0.21 0.09
C LEU A 55 8.14 0.57 -1.34
N SER A 56 8.26 -0.43 -2.21
CA SER A 56 8.45 -0.23 -3.64
C SER A 56 7.50 -1.10 -4.47
N ASP A 57 7.23 -0.64 -5.69
CA ASP A 57 6.46 -1.37 -6.68
C ASP A 57 7.28 -2.54 -7.25
N TRP A 58 6.70 -3.74 -7.27
CA TRP A 58 7.27 -4.89 -7.97
C TRP A 58 6.36 -5.34 -9.10
N GLN A 59 6.85 -5.15 -10.33
CA GLN A 59 6.22 -5.59 -11.58
C GLN A 59 4.74 -5.22 -11.73
N SER A 60 4.29 -4.14 -11.07
CA SER A 60 2.89 -3.72 -11.09
C SER A 60 1.89 -4.78 -10.60
N SER A 61 2.35 -5.81 -9.90
CA SER A 61 1.55 -6.93 -9.40
C SER A 61 1.65 -7.07 -7.88
N SER A 62 2.83 -6.79 -7.32
CA SER A 62 3.14 -6.98 -5.90
C SER A 62 3.95 -5.79 -5.38
N TYR A 63 4.18 -5.72 -4.08
CA TYR A 63 4.98 -4.70 -3.45
C TYR A 63 6.16 -5.35 -2.75
N VAL A 64 7.29 -4.64 -2.65
CA VAL A 64 8.44 -5.09 -1.88
C VAL A 64 8.58 -4.16 -0.68
N LEU A 65 8.44 -4.74 0.51
CA LEU A 65 8.68 -4.06 1.77
C LEU A 65 10.14 -4.31 2.17
N SER A 66 10.87 -3.26 2.52
CA SER A 66 12.28 -3.34 2.87
C SER A 66 12.59 -2.61 4.17
N THR A 67 13.55 -3.13 4.92
CA THR A 67 14.11 -2.50 6.14
C THR A 67 15.39 -1.73 5.81
N ALA A 68 15.79 -0.80 6.68
CA ALA A 68 17.08 -0.12 6.58
C ALA A 68 18.30 -1.07 6.64
N THR A 69 18.14 -2.29 7.18
CA THR A 69 19.19 -3.31 7.26
C THR A 69 19.22 -4.25 6.05
N GLY A 70 18.38 -4.01 5.04
CA GLY A 70 18.37 -4.77 3.79
C GLY A 70 17.51 -6.03 3.79
N LYS A 71 16.82 -6.36 4.90
CA LYS A 71 15.79 -7.42 4.88
C LYS A 71 14.59 -6.97 4.04
N THR A 72 14.08 -7.86 3.20
CA THR A 72 12.95 -7.58 2.32
C THR A 72 11.87 -8.67 2.41
N GLU A 73 10.63 -8.30 2.16
CA GLU A 73 9.48 -9.21 2.05
C GLU A 73 8.59 -8.80 0.89
N LEU A 74 8.11 -9.79 0.11
CA LEU A 74 7.15 -9.57 -0.96
C LEU A 74 5.74 -9.53 -0.36
N VAL A 75 4.98 -8.52 -0.73
CA VAL A 75 3.62 -8.27 -0.24
C VAL A 75 2.68 -8.22 -1.44
N ASP A 76 1.72 -9.15 -1.50
CA ASP A 76 0.83 -9.28 -2.66
C ASP A 76 -0.09 -8.06 -2.83
N ASN A 77 -0.61 -7.53 -1.72
CA ASN A 77 -1.51 -6.39 -1.70
C ASN A 77 -1.39 -5.60 -0.40
N LEU A 78 -1.90 -4.36 -0.38
CA LEU A 78 -1.81 -3.50 0.80
C LEU A 78 -2.53 -4.06 2.04
N GLY A 79 -3.48 -4.99 1.87
CA GLY A 79 -4.13 -5.65 3.00
C GLY A 79 -3.18 -6.51 3.84
N HIS A 80 -2.07 -6.98 3.26
CA HIS A 80 -1.08 -7.80 3.94
C HIS A 80 0.12 -6.99 4.47
N LEU A 81 0.13 -5.67 4.22
CA LEU A 81 1.28 -4.81 4.47
C LEU A 81 1.69 -4.76 5.94
N TRP A 82 0.74 -4.56 6.85
CA TRP A 82 1.02 -4.43 8.28
C TRP A 82 1.54 -5.72 8.89
N ALA A 83 0.92 -6.85 8.56
CA ALA A 83 1.40 -8.16 9.02
C ALA A 83 2.85 -8.44 8.55
N ALA A 84 3.19 -8.08 7.31
CA ALA A 84 4.56 -8.19 6.81
C ALA A 84 5.53 -7.22 7.53
N ALA A 85 5.09 -5.98 7.82
CA ALA A 85 5.88 -5.02 8.56
C ALA A 85 6.22 -5.50 9.98
N GLU A 86 5.23 -6.02 10.70
CA GLU A 86 5.41 -6.56 12.05
C GLU A 86 6.33 -7.77 12.05
N LYS A 87 6.19 -8.66 11.06
CA LYS A 87 7.07 -9.81 10.88
C LYS A 87 8.52 -9.40 10.61
N LEU A 88 8.76 -8.42 9.74
CA LEU A 88 10.10 -7.94 9.43
C LEU A 88 10.77 -7.24 10.62
N LEU A 89 9.98 -6.46 11.38
CA LEU A 89 10.49 -5.67 12.51
C LEU A 89 10.56 -6.45 13.82
N GLY A 90 9.81 -7.55 13.95
CA GLY A 90 9.71 -8.34 15.19
C GLY A 90 8.98 -7.61 16.33
N ARG A 91 8.20 -6.58 16.01
CA ARG A 91 7.44 -5.75 16.96
C ARG A 91 6.13 -5.28 16.33
N PRO A 92 5.09 -4.98 17.14
CA PRO A 92 3.83 -4.47 16.62
C PRO A 92 4.02 -3.12 15.91
N CYS A 93 3.22 -2.89 14.88
CA CYS A 93 3.22 -1.67 14.07
C CYS A 93 1.79 -1.13 14.02
N ASP A 94 1.48 -0.15 14.86
CA ASP A 94 0.15 0.46 14.92
C ASP A 94 0.04 1.64 13.92
N PRO A 95 -0.69 1.50 12.80
CA PRO A 95 -0.87 2.59 11.84
C PRO A 95 -1.59 3.83 12.39
N LEU A 96 -2.24 3.72 13.56
CA LEU A 96 -2.94 4.81 14.24
C LEU A 96 -2.21 5.29 15.50
N ASP A 97 -0.91 4.96 15.63
CA ASP A 97 -0.08 5.42 16.75
C ASP A 97 -0.13 6.97 16.86
N PRO A 98 -0.51 7.54 18.02
CA PRO A 98 -0.54 8.98 18.22
C PRO A 98 0.80 9.70 17.97
N ALA A 99 1.93 9.02 18.16
CA ALA A 99 3.25 9.57 17.83
C ALA A 99 3.50 9.61 16.32
N LEU A 100 3.02 8.60 15.58
CA LEU A 100 3.02 8.60 14.12
C LEU A 100 2.16 9.73 13.58
N ILE A 101 0.92 9.87 14.06
CA ILE A 101 -0.03 10.89 13.59
C ILE A 101 0.56 12.30 13.80
N ARG A 102 1.03 12.61 15.01
CA ARG A 102 1.67 13.91 15.30
C ARG A 102 2.84 14.24 14.39
N ARG A 103 3.64 13.23 14.03
CA ARG A 103 4.76 13.42 13.11
C ARG A 103 4.28 13.70 11.68
N LEU A 104 3.26 12.97 11.20
CA LEU A 104 2.72 13.18 9.87
C LEU A 104 2.05 14.55 9.71
N GLU A 105 1.40 15.05 10.77
CA GLU A 105 0.85 16.40 10.82
C GLU A 105 1.96 17.46 10.78
N ALA A 106 3.06 17.26 11.52
CA ALA A 106 4.21 18.18 11.50
C ALA A 106 4.97 18.17 10.16
N ASP A 107 5.01 17.05 9.44
CA ASP A 107 5.62 16.93 8.11
C ASP A 107 4.69 17.46 6.98
N GLY A 108 3.47 17.88 7.32
CA GLY A 108 2.42 18.29 6.37
C GLY A 108 2.17 19.80 6.25
N ASP A 109 2.77 20.60 7.15
CA ASP A 109 2.89 22.07 7.06
C ASP A 109 4.17 22.49 6.30
#